data_AF-A0A969NJF4-F1
#
_entry.id   AF-A0A969NJF4-F1
#
_cell.length_a   1.000
_cell.length_b   1.000
_cell.length_c   1.000
_cell.angle_alpha   90.00
_cell.angle_beta   90.00
_cell.angle_gamma   90.00
#
_symmetry.space_group_name_H-M   'P 1'
#
loop_
_entity.id
_entity.type
_entity.pdbx_description
1 polymer ?
#
loop_
_entity_poly.entity_id
_entity_poly.type
_entity_poly.pdbx_seq_one_letter_code
_entity_poly.pdbx_strand_id
1 'polypeptide(L)'
;MNQFKKSLSVIALFVWAGSVVAQTNTGTNRAERRDEPMPANNAPATQPNTPQDIGVDTRGYNVNSVHPIHDSHIMFKRTVWRLVDMDEKQNRPFMAVNNEISKVIFDAVKSGKVIAYDNDSLDRKLSISDFSKRIVDQNVVPIDFPTRRREIQNDSFLTPQERAKALKELDDQERNGGGATEKFARDFSQMQIKEDLIFHKF
;
A
#
# COMPACT_ATOMS: atom_id res chain seq x y z
N MET A 1 30.11 5.68 -48.35
CA MET A 1 29.40 6.97 -48.42
C MET A 1 27.91 6.67 -48.31
N ASN A 2 27.31 6.81 -47.11
CA ASN A 2 25.86 6.96 -46.95
C ASN A 2 25.49 7.33 -45.49
N GLN A 3 25.49 8.64 -45.27
CA GLN A 3 24.60 9.46 -44.45
C GLN A 3 23.82 8.78 -43.30
N PHE A 4 24.33 8.96 -42.09
CA PHE A 4 23.54 8.91 -40.84
C PHE A 4 22.59 10.11 -40.77
N LYS A 5 21.28 9.87 -40.82
CA LYS A 5 20.27 10.88 -40.47
C LYS A 5 19.98 10.81 -38.98
N LYS A 6 20.39 11.85 -38.25
CA LYS A 6 19.82 12.24 -36.94
C LYS A 6 18.51 12.98 -37.20
N SER A 7 17.45 12.69 -36.46
CA SER A 7 16.42 13.70 -36.15
C SER A 7 15.56 13.34 -34.93
N LEU A 8 15.75 14.16 -33.90
CA LEU A 8 14.82 14.73 -32.92
C LEU A 8 13.62 13.89 -32.41
N SER A 9 13.70 13.52 -31.13
CA SER A 9 12.52 13.27 -30.29
C SER A 9 12.01 14.61 -29.72
N VAL A 10 10.75 14.92 -30.01
CA VAL A 10 10.05 16.15 -29.59
C VAL A 10 9.56 15.97 -28.14
N ILE A 11 10.02 16.86 -27.26
CA ILE A 11 9.53 16.99 -25.88
C ILE A 11 8.18 17.70 -25.91
N ALA A 12 7.12 17.03 -25.48
CA ALA A 12 5.80 17.62 -25.30
C ALA A 12 5.79 18.47 -24.01
N LEU A 13 5.79 19.80 -24.18
CA LEU A 13 5.51 20.77 -23.12
C LEU A 13 3.99 20.87 -22.94
N PHE A 14 3.48 20.44 -21.79
CA PHE A 14 2.10 20.68 -21.38
C PHE A 14 1.97 22.13 -20.90
N VAL A 15 1.27 22.97 -21.66
CA VAL A 15 0.87 24.31 -21.25
C VAL A 15 -0.59 24.23 -20.77
N TRP A 16 -0.80 24.52 -19.49
CA TRP A 16 -2.12 24.69 -18.90
C TRP A 16 -2.60 26.12 -19.17
N ALA A 17 -3.63 26.27 -20.01
CA ALA A 17 -4.29 27.54 -20.26
C ALA A 17 -5.35 27.81 -19.17
N GLY A 18 -5.11 28.79 -18.32
CA GLY A 18 -6.12 29.34 -17.43
C GLY A 18 -7.10 30.20 -18.22
N SER A 19 -8.40 29.89 -18.17
CA SER A 19 -9.44 30.81 -18.63
C SER A 19 -9.78 31.81 -17.52
N VAL A 20 -9.52 33.08 -17.78
CA VAL A 20 -10.12 34.21 -17.04
C VAL A 20 -11.44 34.53 -17.73
N VAL A 21 -12.56 34.34 -17.03
CA VAL A 21 -13.86 34.87 -17.45
C VAL A 21 -14.12 36.14 -16.63
N ALA A 22 -14.07 37.30 -17.30
CA ALA A 22 -14.59 38.55 -16.78
C ALA A 22 -15.99 38.75 -17.37
N GLN A 23 -17.02 38.77 -16.53
CA GLN A 23 -18.37 39.14 -16.92
C GLN A 23 -18.72 40.46 -16.22
N THR A 24 -18.91 41.50 -17.02
CA THR A 24 -19.31 42.84 -16.58
C THR A 24 -20.84 42.90 -16.48
N ASN A 25 -21.36 43.31 -15.33
CA ASN A 25 -22.79 43.59 -15.16
C ASN A 25 -22.99 45.11 -15.11
N THR A 26 -23.56 45.65 -16.19
CA THR A 26 -24.11 47.00 -16.24
C THR A 26 -25.56 46.93 -15.77
N GLY A 27 -25.87 47.59 -14.65
CA GLY A 27 -27.21 47.62 -14.09
C GLY A 27 -27.34 48.74 -13.08
N THR A 28 -27.86 49.87 -13.56
CA THR A 28 -28.33 51.06 -12.85
C THR A 28 -29.05 50.72 -11.55
N ASN A 29 -28.63 51.29 -10.42
CA ASN A 29 -29.51 51.82 -9.36
C ASN A 29 -28.69 52.70 -8.41
N ARG A 30 -28.97 54.00 -8.47
CA ARG A 30 -28.48 55.05 -7.59
C ARG A 30 -29.52 55.25 -6.49
N ALA A 31 -29.04 55.36 -5.26
CA ALA A 31 -29.72 55.78 -4.04
C ALA A 31 -30.45 54.70 -3.24
N GLU A 32 -29.69 54.01 -2.38
CA GLU A 32 -30.06 53.83 -0.98
C GLU A 32 -28.76 53.68 -0.16
N ARG A 33 -28.36 54.78 0.48
CA ARG A 33 -27.42 54.73 1.60
C ARG A 33 -28.26 54.59 2.86
N ARG A 34 -28.10 53.49 3.58
CA ARG A 34 -27.86 53.40 5.03
C ARG A 34 -28.00 51.93 5.48
N ASP A 35 -27.05 51.52 6.34
CA ASP A 35 -27.09 50.33 7.21
C ASP A 35 -26.55 48.99 6.65
N GLU A 36 -25.24 48.93 6.37
CA GLU A 36 -24.49 47.67 6.29
C GLU A 36 -23.22 47.80 7.17
N PRO A 37 -23.00 46.93 8.19
CA PRO A 37 -21.79 46.95 9.00
C PRO A 37 -20.56 46.57 8.15
N MET A 38 -19.44 47.27 8.37
CA MET A 38 -18.22 47.10 7.57
C MET A 38 -17.70 45.64 7.60
N PRO A 39 -17.26 45.05 6.47
CA PRO A 39 -16.54 43.79 6.51
C PRO A 39 -15.15 44.03 7.15
N ALA A 40 -15.03 43.70 8.42
CA ALA A 40 -13.77 43.71 9.14
C ALA A 40 -12.87 42.59 8.60
N ASN A 41 -11.81 43.01 7.93
CA ASN A 41 -10.50 42.37 7.78
C ASN A 41 -10.45 40.91 7.32
N ASN A 42 -9.95 40.76 6.11
CA ASN A 42 -9.27 39.57 5.60
C ASN A 42 -8.27 39.05 6.65
N ALA A 43 -8.65 37.98 7.37
CA ALA A 43 -7.67 37.11 7.99
C ALA A 43 -6.72 36.63 6.88
N PRO A 44 -5.40 36.57 7.11
CA PRO A 44 -4.51 35.95 6.15
C PRO A 44 -5.02 34.53 5.94
N ALA A 45 -5.35 34.19 4.69
CA ALA A 45 -5.67 32.83 4.29
C ALA A 45 -4.58 31.92 4.87
N THR A 46 -4.93 31.10 5.85
CA THR A 46 -4.11 29.98 6.27
C THR A 46 -3.98 29.13 5.02
N GLN A 47 -2.81 29.17 4.37
CA GLN A 47 -2.52 28.25 3.27
C GLN A 47 -2.59 26.83 3.85
N PRO A 48 -3.55 25.97 3.48
CA PRO A 48 -3.60 24.62 4.03
C PRO A 48 -2.71 23.70 3.20
N ASN A 49 -1.44 24.06 3.00
CA ASN A 49 -0.60 23.38 2.01
C ASN A 49 0.82 23.12 2.54
N THR A 50 0.95 22.58 3.75
CA THR A 50 2.07 21.66 4.02
C THR A 50 1.58 20.28 3.60
N PRO A 51 2.36 19.47 2.87
CA PRO A 51 2.07 18.05 2.76
C PRO A 51 1.85 17.54 4.19
N GLN A 52 0.61 17.23 4.54
CA GLN A 52 0.28 16.73 5.87
C GLN A 52 1.07 15.43 5.98
N ASP A 53 2.15 15.41 6.76
CA ASP A 53 2.83 14.17 7.10
C ASP A 53 1.82 13.36 7.91
N ILE A 54 1.31 12.28 7.31
CA ILE A 54 0.12 11.54 7.75
C ILE A 54 0.36 10.82 9.11
N GLY A 55 1.54 11.02 9.73
CA GLY A 55 1.90 10.55 11.07
C GLY A 55 1.93 11.59 12.18
N VAL A 56 1.67 12.88 11.93
CA VAL A 56 1.83 13.94 12.95
C VAL A 56 0.48 14.35 13.56
N ASP A 57 0.34 14.21 14.88
CA ASP A 57 -0.80 14.73 15.66
C ASP A 57 -0.88 16.26 15.50
N THR A 58 -2.05 16.86 15.70
CA THR A 58 -2.25 18.33 15.78
C THR A 58 -1.31 18.99 16.80
N ARG A 59 -0.75 18.19 17.72
CA ARG A 59 0.24 18.58 18.73
C ARG A 59 1.71 18.50 18.28
N GLY A 60 2.01 18.16 17.03
CA GLY A 60 3.38 18.10 16.49
C GLY A 60 4.18 16.86 16.91
N TYR A 61 3.51 15.75 17.23
CA TYR A 61 4.11 14.49 17.65
C TYR A 61 3.76 13.35 16.70
N ASN A 62 4.68 12.41 16.51
CA ASN A 62 4.41 11.20 15.72
C ASN A 62 3.53 10.21 16.50
N VAL A 63 2.31 9.94 16.01
CA VAL A 63 1.34 9.02 16.65
C VAL A 63 1.76 7.54 16.60
N ASN A 64 2.61 7.18 15.65
CA ASN A 64 3.08 5.81 15.43
C ASN A 64 4.38 5.51 16.21
N SER A 65 4.95 6.49 16.90
CA SER A 65 6.16 6.29 17.72
C SER A 65 5.81 5.85 19.13
N VAL A 66 6.52 4.84 19.65
CA VAL A 66 6.45 4.45 21.06
C VAL A 66 7.00 5.57 21.96
N HIS A 67 8.01 6.29 21.49
CA HIS A 67 8.63 7.42 22.18
C HIS A 67 8.52 8.66 21.27
N PRO A 68 7.37 9.35 21.29
CA PRO A 68 7.16 10.50 20.41
C PRO A 68 8.04 11.67 20.84
N ILE A 69 8.76 12.23 19.88
CA ILE A 69 9.52 13.47 20.02
C ILE A 69 8.76 14.54 19.25
N HIS A 70 8.65 15.72 19.83
CA HIS A 70 8.01 16.85 19.15
C HIS A 70 8.88 17.31 17.97
N ASP A 71 8.27 17.66 16.85
CA ASP A 71 8.99 18.04 15.63
C ASP A 71 9.97 19.20 15.85
N SER A 72 9.66 20.14 16.74
CA SER A 72 10.58 21.26 17.07
C SER A 72 11.85 20.84 17.82
N HIS A 73 11.83 19.66 18.45
CA HIS A 73 12.98 19.10 19.17
C HIS A 73 13.82 18.20 18.27
N ILE A 74 13.39 17.96 17.03
CA ILE A 74 14.16 17.22 16.04
C ILE A 74 15.15 18.19 15.38
N MET A 75 16.44 17.94 15.60
CA MET A 75 17.49 18.68 14.90
C MET A 75 17.64 18.15 13.48
N PHE A 76 17.63 16.83 13.30
CA PHE A 76 17.80 16.19 12.01
C PHE A 76 17.15 14.81 11.96
N LYS A 77 16.54 14.48 10.82
CA LYS A 77 15.88 13.21 10.52
C LYS A 77 16.53 12.58 9.28
N ARG A 78 16.97 11.32 9.38
CA ARG A 78 17.42 10.52 8.23
C ARG A 78 16.64 9.23 8.12
N THR A 79 16.07 8.97 6.95
CA THR A 79 15.50 7.67 6.63
C THR A 79 16.58 6.73 6.11
N VAL A 80 16.68 5.55 6.69
CA VAL A 80 17.58 4.47 6.28
C VAL A 80 16.75 3.27 5.84
N TRP A 81 17.11 2.73 4.69
CA TRP A 81 16.54 1.48 4.17
C TRP A 81 17.55 0.36 4.39
N ARG A 82 17.15 -0.68 5.12
CA ARG A 82 17.90 -1.91 5.28
C ARG A 82 17.24 -2.99 4.43
N LEU A 83 17.94 -3.41 3.40
CA LEU A 83 17.59 -4.59 2.63
C LEU A 83 18.24 -5.78 3.32
N VAL A 84 17.43 -6.71 3.81
CA VAL A 84 17.87 -7.91 4.50
C VAL A 84 17.50 -9.12 3.66
N ASP A 85 18.51 -9.77 3.09
CA ASP A 85 18.35 -11.04 2.39
C ASP A 85 18.38 -12.18 3.40
N MET A 86 17.31 -12.96 3.46
CA MET A 86 17.10 -14.02 4.43
C MET A 86 17.87 -15.31 4.09
N ASP A 87 18.31 -15.44 2.84
CA ASP A 87 19.08 -16.60 2.37
C ASP A 87 20.60 -16.42 2.57
N GLU A 88 21.04 -15.19 2.88
CA GLU A 88 22.43 -14.87 3.14
C GLU A 88 22.94 -15.56 4.42
N LYS A 89 24.21 -16.00 4.40
CA LYS A 89 24.81 -16.79 5.49
C LYS A 89 24.74 -16.09 6.84
N GLN A 90 24.91 -14.77 6.87
CA GLN A 90 24.87 -13.95 8.08
C GLN A 90 23.46 -13.82 8.66
N ASN A 91 22.42 -13.93 7.82
CA ASN A 91 21.03 -13.73 8.21
C ASN A 91 20.27 -15.03 8.50
N ARG A 92 20.91 -16.19 8.26
CA ARG A 92 20.36 -17.52 8.61
C ARG A 92 19.79 -17.65 10.02
N PRO A 93 20.35 -17.01 11.09
CA PRO A 93 19.75 -17.06 12.41
C PRO A 93 18.31 -16.49 12.46
N PHE A 94 17.96 -15.56 11.57
CA PHE A 94 16.60 -15.01 11.47
C PHE A 94 15.62 -15.97 10.78
N MET A 95 16.12 -16.98 10.05
CA MET A 95 15.35 -18.02 9.35
C MET A 95 15.58 -19.42 9.96
N ALA A 96 15.88 -19.47 11.26
CA ALA A 96 16.01 -20.73 11.98
C ALA A 96 14.67 -21.48 11.99
N VAL A 97 14.71 -22.81 11.83
CA VAL A 97 13.50 -23.65 11.79
C VAL A 97 12.70 -23.48 13.08
N ASN A 98 11.40 -23.20 12.96
CA ASN A 98 10.45 -22.89 14.03
C ASN A 98 10.57 -21.48 14.63
N ASN A 99 11.63 -20.74 14.33
CA ASN A 99 11.91 -19.40 14.82
C ASN A 99 12.17 -18.44 13.65
N GLU A 100 11.37 -18.55 12.59
CA GLU A 100 11.45 -17.67 11.44
C GLU A 100 10.88 -16.29 11.79
N ILE A 101 11.63 -15.21 11.55
CA ILE A 101 11.17 -13.84 11.84
C ILE A 101 9.87 -13.50 11.09
N SER A 102 9.71 -13.99 9.87
CA SER A 102 8.50 -13.82 9.07
C SER A 102 7.26 -14.41 9.76
N LYS A 103 7.40 -15.61 10.35
CA LYS A 103 6.32 -16.26 11.11
C LYS A 103 5.90 -15.41 12.31
N VAL A 104 6.89 -14.94 13.08
CA VAL A 104 6.65 -14.10 14.27
C VAL A 104 5.90 -12.83 13.89
N ILE A 105 6.27 -12.19 12.78
CA ILE A 105 5.58 -10.98 12.29
C ILE A 105 4.14 -11.30 11.86
N PHE A 106 3.91 -12.39 11.12
CA PHE A 106 2.55 -12.78 10.71
C PHE A 106 1.65 -13.11 11.90
N ASP A 107 2.16 -13.85 12.88
CA ASP A 107 1.44 -14.18 14.10
C ASP A 107 1.15 -12.91 14.92
N ALA A 108 2.06 -11.93 14.94
CA ALA A 108 1.85 -10.65 15.57
C ALA A 108 0.75 -9.82 14.89
N VAL A 109 0.66 -9.85 13.56
CA VAL A 109 -0.43 -9.19 12.81
C VAL A 109 -1.77 -9.92 13.02
N LYS A 110 -1.78 -11.24 12.93
CA LYS A 110 -3.00 -12.06 13.16
C LYS A 110 -3.53 -11.91 14.59
N SER A 111 -2.64 -11.79 15.57
CA SER A 111 -3.00 -11.52 16.98
C SER A 111 -3.37 -10.06 17.25
N GLY A 112 -3.23 -9.16 16.26
CA GLY A 112 -3.55 -7.74 16.39
C GLY A 112 -2.53 -6.92 17.20
N LYS A 113 -1.35 -7.49 17.51
CA LYS A 113 -0.25 -6.78 18.17
C LYS A 113 0.45 -5.80 17.23
N VAL A 114 0.49 -6.11 15.95
CA VAL A 114 1.07 -5.28 14.88
C VAL A 114 -0.02 -4.91 13.89
N ILE A 115 -0.08 -3.63 13.52
CA ILE A 115 -1.04 -3.13 12.53
C ILE A 115 -0.37 -3.22 11.15
N ALA A 116 -1.02 -3.91 10.21
CA ALA A 116 -0.58 -3.96 8.83
C ALA A 116 -1.14 -2.78 8.03
N TYR A 117 -0.37 -2.30 7.04
CA TYR A 117 -0.72 -1.17 6.19
C TYR A 117 -0.60 -1.53 4.71
N ASP A 118 -1.38 -0.85 3.87
CA ASP A 118 -1.38 -1.03 2.42
C ASP A 118 -0.14 -0.42 1.76
N ASN A 119 0.40 0.65 2.35
CA ASN A 119 1.53 1.41 1.84
C ASN A 119 2.55 1.76 2.94
N ASP A 120 3.75 2.13 2.50
CA ASP A 120 4.87 2.57 3.35
C ASP A 120 4.65 3.98 3.96
N SER A 121 3.66 4.72 3.47
CA SER A 121 3.25 6.01 4.08
C SER A 121 2.35 5.83 5.31
N LEU A 122 1.91 4.59 5.60
CA LEU A 122 1.05 4.25 6.73
C LEU A 122 -0.35 4.91 6.68
N ASP A 123 -0.87 5.17 5.48
CA ASP A 123 -2.13 5.92 5.31
C ASP A 123 -3.36 5.04 5.53
N ARG A 124 -3.28 3.79 5.06
CA ARG A 124 -4.42 2.85 5.03
C ARG A 124 -4.09 1.59 5.80
N LYS A 125 -4.80 1.39 6.91
CA LYS A 125 -4.75 0.14 7.70
C LYS A 125 -5.41 -0.99 6.92
N LEU A 126 -4.79 -2.17 6.96
CA LEU A 126 -5.33 -3.40 6.41
C LEU A 126 -6.15 -4.14 7.47
N SER A 127 -7.29 -4.68 7.05
CA SER A 127 -8.04 -5.63 7.88
C SER A 127 -7.29 -6.98 7.91
N ILE A 128 -7.49 -7.77 8.97
CA ILE A 128 -6.86 -9.09 9.11
C ILE A 128 -7.28 -10.02 7.96
N SER A 129 -8.52 -9.92 7.49
CA SER A 129 -9.00 -10.68 6.33
C SER A 129 -8.30 -10.29 5.03
N ASP A 130 -8.09 -8.99 4.80
CA ASP A 130 -7.43 -8.51 3.58
C ASP A 130 -5.93 -8.79 3.61
N PHE A 131 -5.33 -8.75 4.80
CA PHE A 131 -3.95 -9.17 5.01
C PHE A 131 -3.76 -10.65 4.66
N SER A 132 -4.62 -11.53 5.17
CA SER A 132 -4.54 -12.98 4.91
C SER A 132 -4.68 -13.29 3.41
N LYS A 133 -5.58 -12.59 2.70
CA LYS A 133 -5.73 -12.73 1.24
C LYS A 133 -4.45 -12.34 0.47
N ARG A 134 -3.68 -11.38 0.96
CA ARG A 134 -2.46 -10.90 0.30
C ARG A 134 -1.25 -11.80 0.55
N ILE A 135 -1.25 -12.57 1.63
CA ILE A 135 -0.17 -13.52 1.97
C ILE A 135 -0.30 -14.83 1.20
N VAL A 136 -1.48 -15.16 0.68
CA VAL A 136 -1.64 -16.31 -0.21
C VAL A 136 -0.79 -16.14 -1.47
N ASP A 137 -0.13 -17.22 -1.91
CA ASP A 137 0.65 -17.22 -3.15
C ASP A 137 -0.21 -16.86 -4.36
N GLN A 138 0.03 -15.69 -4.94
CA GLN A 138 -0.65 -15.23 -6.15
C GLN A 138 -0.19 -15.96 -7.42
N ASN A 139 0.91 -16.72 -7.34
CA ASN A 139 1.48 -17.48 -8.45
C ASN A 139 0.86 -18.90 -8.59
N VAL A 140 -0.01 -19.31 -7.67
CA VAL A 140 -0.79 -20.53 -7.87
C VAL A 140 -1.89 -20.19 -8.85
N VAL A 141 -1.82 -20.78 -10.05
CA VAL A 141 -2.92 -20.70 -11.02
C VAL A 141 -4.17 -21.20 -10.30
N PRO A 142 -5.21 -20.36 -10.13
CA PRO A 142 -6.43 -20.79 -9.48
C PRO A 142 -6.95 -22.03 -10.20
N ILE A 143 -7.27 -23.08 -9.44
CA ILE A 143 -7.87 -24.28 -10.01
C ILE A 143 -9.23 -23.86 -10.57
N ASP A 144 -9.39 -23.87 -11.89
CA ASP A 144 -10.70 -23.70 -12.53
C ASP A 144 -11.49 -25.00 -12.33
N PHE A 145 -12.20 -25.09 -11.20
CA PHE A 145 -12.98 -26.27 -10.81
C PHE A 145 -13.95 -26.75 -11.89
N PRO A 146 -14.72 -25.88 -12.58
CA PRO A 146 -15.53 -26.28 -13.74
C PRO A 146 -14.76 -27.02 -14.82
N THR A 147 -13.59 -26.53 -15.21
CA THR A 147 -12.79 -27.16 -16.28
C THR A 147 -12.17 -28.46 -15.79
N ARG A 148 -11.60 -28.48 -14.59
CA ARG A 148 -11.04 -29.70 -13.99
C ARG A 148 -12.09 -30.80 -13.80
N ARG A 149 -13.32 -30.45 -13.43
CA ARG A 149 -14.43 -31.42 -13.32
C ARG A 149 -14.74 -32.08 -14.67
N ARG A 150 -14.71 -31.33 -15.78
CA ARG A 150 -14.91 -31.85 -17.14
C ARG A 150 -13.77 -32.76 -17.58
N GLU A 151 -12.52 -32.41 -17.25
CA GLU A 151 -11.35 -33.24 -17.54
C GLU A 151 -11.48 -34.61 -16.88
N ILE A 152 -11.82 -34.66 -15.58
CA ILE A 152 -11.99 -35.93 -14.85
C ILE A 152 -13.18 -36.74 -15.39
N GLN A 153 -14.27 -36.08 -15.78
CA GLN A 153 -15.43 -36.77 -16.38
C GLN A 153 -15.12 -37.38 -17.75
N ASN A 154 -14.24 -36.76 -18.53
CA ASN A 154 -13.89 -37.21 -19.88
C ASN A 154 -12.65 -38.11 -19.93
N ASP A 155 -11.95 -38.29 -18.81
CA ASP A 155 -10.76 -39.12 -18.73
C ASP A 155 -11.09 -40.61 -18.92
N SER A 156 -10.64 -41.18 -20.04
CA SER A 156 -10.84 -42.58 -20.40
C SER A 156 -9.93 -43.56 -19.65
N PHE A 157 -8.91 -43.07 -18.94
CA PHE A 157 -8.01 -43.92 -18.14
C PHE A 157 -8.55 -44.25 -16.76
N LEU A 158 -9.59 -43.56 -16.28
CA LEU A 158 -10.19 -43.78 -14.96
C LEU A 158 -11.35 -44.79 -15.02
N THR A 159 -11.39 -45.71 -14.05
CA THR A 159 -12.58 -46.53 -13.82
C THR A 159 -13.74 -45.67 -13.29
N PRO A 160 -15.02 -46.13 -13.42
CA PRO A 160 -16.16 -45.38 -12.88
C PRO A 160 -16.06 -45.07 -11.37
N GLN A 161 -15.44 -45.97 -10.60
CA GLN A 161 -15.26 -45.78 -9.16
C GLN A 161 -14.17 -44.73 -8.85
N GLU A 162 -13.05 -44.76 -9.55
CA GLU A 162 -11.96 -43.79 -9.39
C GLU A 162 -12.39 -42.40 -9.83
N ARG A 163 -13.16 -42.30 -10.93
CA ARG A 163 -13.76 -41.05 -11.38
C ARG A 163 -14.68 -40.44 -10.33
N ALA A 164 -15.57 -41.23 -9.74
CA ALA A 164 -16.47 -40.75 -8.69
C ALA A 164 -15.70 -40.28 -7.44
N LYS A 165 -14.63 -41.00 -7.07
CA LYS A 165 -13.74 -40.62 -5.97
C LYS A 165 -13.04 -39.29 -6.25
N ALA A 166 -12.49 -39.11 -7.45
CA ALA A 166 -11.77 -37.91 -7.84
C ALA A 166 -12.70 -36.68 -7.93
N LEU A 167 -13.94 -36.84 -8.42
CA LEU A 167 -14.93 -35.75 -8.37
C LEU A 167 -15.28 -35.34 -6.95
N LYS A 168 -15.44 -36.32 -6.05
CA LYS A 168 -15.72 -36.03 -4.63
C LYS A 168 -14.57 -35.25 -3.99
N GLU A 169 -13.33 -35.64 -4.27
CA GLU A 169 -12.13 -34.97 -3.77
C GLU A 169 -12.00 -33.53 -4.31
N LEU A 170 -12.33 -33.31 -5.59
CA LEU A 170 -12.42 -31.96 -6.15
C LEU A 170 -13.49 -31.09 -5.47
N ASP A 171 -14.68 -31.63 -5.27
CA ASP A 171 -15.78 -30.89 -4.63
C ASP A 171 -15.44 -30.56 -3.17
N ASP A 172 -14.73 -31.45 -2.46
CA ASP A 172 -14.19 -31.19 -1.12
C ASP A 172 -13.07 -30.13 -1.16
N GLN A 173 -12.22 -30.11 -2.20
CA GLN A 173 -11.24 -29.04 -2.42
C GLN A 173 -11.91 -27.69 -2.70
N GLU A 174 -12.95 -27.65 -3.54
CA GLU A 174 -13.71 -26.43 -3.86
C GLU A 174 -14.34 -25.84 -2.59
N ARG A 175 -14.95 -26.69 -1.76
CA ARG A 175 -15.53 -26.29 -0.47
C ARG A 175 -14.50 -25.75 0.52
N ASN A 176 -13.30 -26.32 0.53
CA ASN A 176 -12.22 -25.93 1.44
C ASN A 176 -11.35 -24.77 0.90
N GLY A 177 -11.76 -24.09 -0.17
CA GLY A 177 -11.02 -22.94 -0.72
C GLY A 177 -9.80 -23.33 -1.55
N GLY A 178 -9.95 -24.38 -2.36
CA GLY A 178 -8.85 -25.04 -3.08
C GLY A 178 -7.90 -24.09 -3.80
N GLY A 179 -6.61 -24.31 -3.55
CA GLY A 179 -5.49 -23.66 -4.23
C GLY A 179 -4.82 -22.52 -3.48
N ALA A 180 -5.47 -21.93 -2.46
CA ALA A 180 -4.87 -20.85 -1.68
C ALA A 180 -4.03 -21.40 -0.52
N THR A 181 -2.86 -21.96 -0.81
CA THR A 181 -1.86 -22.19 0.26
C THR A 181 -1.35 -20.83 0.75
N GLU A 182 -1.51 -20.58 2.04
CA GLU A 182 -0.84 -19.46 2.70
C GLU A 182 0.67 -19.61 2.48
N LYS A 183 1.35 -18.56 2.01
CA LYS A 183 2.82 -18.58 1.86
C LYS A 183 3.45 -19.07 3.15
N PHE A 184 4.37 -20.01 3.05
CA PHE A 184 5.12 -20.44 4.22
C PHE A 184 6.05 -19.32 4.68
N ALA A 185 6.32 -19.26 5.98
CA ALA A 185 7.21 -18.25 6.55
C ALA A 185 8.63 -18.24 5.92
N ARG A 186 9.03 -19.37 5.32
CA ARG A 186 10.32 -19.55 4.62
C ARG A 186 10.31 -19.11 3.15
N ASP A 187 9.15 -18.81 2.57
CA ASP A 187 9.05 -18.37 1.17
C ASP A 187 9.41 -16.89 1.00
N PHE A 188 9.71 -16.20 2.10
CA PHE A 188 10.10 -14.80 2.12
C PHE A 188 11.63 -14.68 2.12
N SER A 189 12.20 -14.48 0.93
CA SER A 189 13.66 -14.36 0.74
C SER A 189 14.19 -12.97 1.09
N GLN A 190 13.39 -11.92 0.96
CA GLN A 190 13.85 -10.54 1.14
C GLN A 190 12.91 -9.76 2.06
N MET A 191 13.51 -9.03 2.98
CA MET A 191 12.83 -8.11 3.87
C MET A 191 13.44 -6.71 3.71
N GLN A 192 12.58 -5.70 3.62
CA GLN A 192 13.00 -4.31 3.63
C GLN A 192 12.54 -3.66 4.93
N ILE A 193 13.46 -3.03 5.64
CA ILE A 193 13.19 -2.32 6.89
C ILE A 193 13.51 -0.85 6.67
N LYS A 194 12.50 0.00 6.85
CA LYS A 194 12.65 1.45 6.80
C LYS A 194 12.68 1.99 8.22
N GLU A 195 13.75 2.70 8.54
CA GLU A 195 13.99 3.28 9.86
C GLU A 195 14.23 4.78 9.73
N ASP A 196 13.61 5.56 10.61
CA ASP A 196 13.90 6.98 10.74
C ASP A 196 14.85 7.21 11.92
N LEU A 197 16.09 7.58 11.63
CA LEU A 197 17.08 8.02 12.62
C LEU A 197 16.82 9.48 12.97
N ILE A 198 16.42 9.72 14.21
CA ILE A 198 16.07 11.04 14.74
C ILE A 198 17.17 11.51 15.69
N PHE A 199 17.75 12.67 15.40
CA PHE A 199 18.69 13.36 16.28
C PHE A 199 17.96 14.50 16.97
N HIS A 200 17.88 14.43 18.30
CA HIS A 200 17.24 15.47 19.10
C HIS A 200 18.19 16.64 19.32
N LYS A 201 17.61 17.82 19.52
CA LYS A 201 18.33 19.02 19.94
C LYS A 201 18.69 18.89 21.42
N PHE A 202 19.94 19.21 21.77
CA PHE A 202 20.42 19.31 23.16
C PHE A 202 19.64 20.36 23.95
#